data_AF-A0A2W7RIR8-F1
#
_entry.id   AF-A0A2W7RIR8-F1
#
_cell.length_a   1.000
_cell.length_b   1.000
_cell.length_c   1.000
_cell.angle_alpha   90.00
_cell.angle_beta   90.00
_cell.angle_gamma   90.00
#
_symmetry.space_group_name_H-M   'P 1'
#
loop_
_entity.id
_entity.type
_entity.pdbx_description
1 polymer ?
#
loop_
_entity_poly.entity_id
_entity_poly.type
_entity_poly.pdbx_seq_one_letter_code
_entity_poly.pdbx_strand_id
1 'polypeptide(L)'
;MKTKATLIIGAVVATVALYSCETKNYTEADRVQATKNLENYVDSVERAVKTVPVHNWSWIDERFDSLESRADKVYKDLDVEDDNLEMLEERYEVAIKNGKAEADNFERTAKMHMDNVDNWWGKTSTNMKDGTKVIAKDIETATKESMDWLDKNFDKLSDDTKRKYEKITVNLQRD
;
A
#
# COMPACT_ATOMS: atom_id res chain seq x y z
N MET A 1 3.37 -90.92 5.18
CA MET A 1 2.27 -90.42 4.33
C MET A 1 1.56 -89.29 5.05
N LYS A 2 1.72 -88.05 4.57
CA LYS A 2 0.74 -86.97 4.79
C LYS A 2 0.65 -86.21 3.47
N THR A 3 -0.57 -86.12 3.00
CA THR A 3 -1.00 -85.72 1.66
C THR A 3 -0.88 -84.22 1.44
N LYS A 4 -0.62 -83.88 0.17
CA LYS A 4 -0.58 -82.54 -0.40
C LYS A 4 -1.97 -81.89 -0.37
N ALA A 5 -2.01 -80.56 -0.26
CA ALA A 5 -3.02 -79.75 -0.91
C ALA A 5 -2.40 -78.40 -1.29
N THR A 6 -2.02 -78.29 -2.56
CA THR A 6 -1.82 -77.01 -3.26
C THR A 6 -3.12 -76.73 -4.00
N LEU A 7 -3.68 -75.54 -3.86
CA LEU A 7 -4.67 -75.02 -4.81
C LEU A 7 -4.45 -73.51 -4.97
N ILE A 8 -4.03 -73.15 -6.18
CA ILE A 8 -3.87 -71.81 -6.73
C ILE A 8 -5.23 -71.41 -7.32
N ILE A 9 -5.46 -70.09 -7.42
CA ILE A 9 -6.25 -69.36 -8.42
C ILE A 9 -7.35 -68.51 -7.76
N GLY A 10 -7.27 -67.20 -7.98
CA GLY A 10 -8.37 -66.28 -7.71
C GLY A 10 -7.93 -64.83 -7.64
N ALA A 11 -7.56 -64.26 -8.78
CA ALA A 11 -7.30 -62.83 -8.92
C ALA A 11 -8.57 -62.01 -8.64
N VAL A 12 -8.50 -61.05 -7.71
CA VAL A 12 -9.17 -59.75 -7.83
C VAL A 12 -8.23 -58.72 -7.24
N VAL A 13 -7.39 -58.12 -8.09
CA VAL A 13 -6.79 -56.82 -7.81
C VAL A 13 -7.93 -55.82 -7.89
N ALA A 14 -8.61 -55.59 -6.78
CA ALA A 14 -9.47 -54.44 -6.61
C ALA A 14 -8.54 -53.25 -6.35
N THR A 15 -8.00 -52.67 -7.42
CA THR A 15 -7.64 -51.26 -7.45
C THR A 15 -8.92 -50.48 -7.19
N VAL A 16 -9.27 -50.33 -5.90
CA VAL A 16 -10.10 -49.23 -5.46
C VAL A 16 -9.24 -48.00 -5.70
N ALA A 17 -9.43 -47.40 -6.87
CA ALA A 17 -9.11 -46.01 -7.07
C ALA A 17 -9.87 -45.26 -5.99
N LEU A 18 -9.20 -45.00 -4.87
CA LEU A 18 -9.60 -44.00 -3.92
C LEU A 18 -9.60 -42.69 -4.72
N TYR A 19 -10.76 -42.33 -5.24
CA TYR A 19 -11.10 -40.93 -5.38
C TYR A 19 -11.13 -40.37 -3.96
N SER A 20 -9.94 -40.07 -3.42
CA SER A 20 -9.85 -39.10 -2.35
C SER A 20 -10.28 -37.79 -2.98
N CYS A 21 -11.54 -37.41 -2.80
CA CYS A 21 -11.85 -36.01 -2.64
C CYS A 21 -10.85 -35.51 -1.59
N GLU A 22 -9.89 -34.67 -1.99
CA GLU A 22 -9.09 -33.91 -1.05
C GLU A 22 -10.06 -33.01 -0.27
N THR A 23 -10.63 -33.50 0.82
CA THR A 23 -11.05 -32.63 1.91
C THR A 23 -9.77 -32.05 2.45
N LYS A 24 -9.35 -30.89 1.91
CA LYS A 24 -8.26 -30.10 2.49
C LYS A 24 -8.79 -29.53 3.80
N ASN A 25 -8.78 -30.37 4.84
CA ASN A 25 -8.97 -29.90 6.20
C ASN A 25 -7.72 -29.10 6.54
N TYR A 26 -7.89 -27.81 6.78
CA TYR A 26 -6.83 -26.98 7.30
C TYR A 26 -6.39 -27.50 8.67
N THR A 27 -5.16 -27.18 9.05
CA THR A 27 -4.57 -27.55 10.34
C THR A 27 -4.40 -26.32 11.23
N GLU A 28 -4.24 -26.56 12.52
CA GLU A 28 -3.88 -25.50 13.47
C GLU A 28 -2.59 -24.75 13.08
N ALA A 29 -1.63 -25.45 12.44
CA ALA A 29 -0.44 -24.81 11.90
C ALA A 29 -0.75 -23.86 10.74
N ASP A 30 -1.71 -24.20 9.89
CA ASP A 30 -2.18 -23.31 8.82
C ASP A 30 -2.84 -22.06 9.40
N ARG A 31 -3.60 -22.20 10.49
CA ARG A 31 -4.22 -21.08 11.21
C ARG A 31 -3.16 -20.10 11.69
N VAL A 32 -2.19 -20.60 12.45
CA VAL A 32 -1.08 -19.80 12.98
C VAL A 32 -0.33 -19.09 11.85
N GLN A 33 -0.08 -19.79 10.74
CA GLN A 33 0.63 -19.21 9.60
C GLN A 33 -0.20 -18.13 8.88
N ALA A 34 -1.51 -18.34 8.71
CA ALA A 34 -2.41 -17.37 8.09
C ALA A 34 -2.51 -16.09 8.94
N THR A 35 -2.73 -16.23 10.25
CA THR A 35 -2.77 -15.10 11.20
C THR A 35 -1.45 -14.34 11.19
N LYS A 36 -0.31 -15.06 11.24
CA LYS A 36 1.02 -14.43 11.20
C LYS A 36 1.28 -13.67 9.90
N ASN A 37 0.80 -14.19 8.76
CA ASN A 37 0.94 -13.49 7.49
C ASN A 37 0.14 -12.19 7.46
N LEU A 38 -1.09 -12.21 7.98
CA LEU A 38 -1.94 -11.04 8.10
C LEU A 38 -1.33 -10.01 9.05
N GLU A 39 -0.91 -10.44 10.24
CA GLU A 39 -0.26 -9.59 11.26
C GLU A 39 0.99 -8.89 10.71
N ASN A 40 1.90 -9.65 10.08
CA ASN A 40 3.10 -9.06 9.47
C ASN A 40 2.77 -8.02 8.40
N TYR A 41 1.67 -8.22 7.68
CA TYR A 41 1.23 -7.27 6.66
C TYR A 41 0.67 -6.00 7.29
N VAL A 42 -0.21 -6.11 8.30
CA VAL A 42 -0.72 -4.98 9.08
C VAL A 42 0.42 -4.17 9.67
N ASP A 43 1.38 -4.83 10.31
CA ASP A 43 2.62 -4.23 10.83
C ASP A 43 3.42 -3.48 9.75
N SER A 44 3.48 -4.03 8.54
CA SER A 44 4.16 -3.40 7.41
C SER A 44 3.44 -2.14 6.97
N VAL A 45 2.11 -2.16 6.91
CA VAL A 45 1.27 -1.01 6.57
C VAL A 45 1.44 0.09 7.62
N GLU A 46 1.31 -0.24 8.91
CA GLU A 46 1.51 0.70 10.02
C GLU A 46 2.87 1.42 9.99
N ARG A 47 3.93 0.75 9.56
CA ARG A 47 5.25 1.36 9.37
C ARG A 47 5.34 2.21 8.11
N ALA A 48 4.75 1.72 7.02
CA ALA A 48 4.79 2.41 5.73
C ALA A 48 4.09 3.77 5.82
N VAL A 49 2.88 3.82 6.41
CA VAL A 49 2.07 5.04 6.54
C VAL A 49 2.72 6.14 7.38
N LYS A 50 3.63 5.78 8.28
CA LYS A 50 4.41 6.73 9.08
C LYS A 50 5.62 7.31 8.34
N THR A 51 6.06 6.65 7.28
CA THR A 51 7.35 6.96 6.62
C THR A 51 7.15 7.70 5.30
N VAL A 52 6.13 7.31 4.55
CA VAL A 52 5.82 7.87 3.23
C VAL A 52 4.42 8.47 3.31
N PRO A 53 4.18 9.70 2.85
CA PRO A 53 2.87 10.31 2.95
C PRO A 53 1.90 9.85 1.85
N VAL A 54 2.40 9.34 0.73
CA VAL A 54 1.58 8.96 -0.43
C VAL A 54 1.72 7.47 -0.72
N HIS A 55 0.58 6.79 -0.83
CA HIS A 55 0.50 5.34 -1.03
C HIS A 55 -0.48 4.96 -2.14
N ASN A 56 -0.27 3.77 -2.72
CA ASN A 56 -1.27 3.13 -3.54
C ASN A 56 -2.24 2.36 -2.64
N TRP A 57 -3.26 3.07 -2.14
CA TRP A 57 -4.24 2.49 -1.21
C TRP A 57 -5.00 1.30 -1.81
N SER A 58 -5.35 1.32 -3.10
CA SER A 58 -6.03 0.19 -3.77
C SER A 58 -5.21 -1.08 -3.67
N TRP A 59 -3.90 -1.01 -3.95
CA TRP A 59 -3.03 -2.17 -3.86
C TRP A 59 -2.85 -2.65 -2.42
N ILE A 60 -2.85 -1.72 -1.46
CA ILE A 60 -2.73 -2.05 -0.03
C ILE A 60 -4.00 -2.78 0.44
N ASP A 61 -5.18 -2.25 0.10
CA ASP A 61 -6.49 -2.82 0.43
C ASP A 61 -6.67 -4.20 -0.23
N GLU A 62 -6.45 -4.33 -1.54
CA GLU A 62 -6.54 -5.62 -2.24
C GLU A 62 -5.66 -6.72 -1.64
N ARG A 63 -4.47 -6.34 -1.17
CA ARG A 63 -3.55 -7.28 -0.53
C ARG A 63 -4.01 -7.66 0.87
N PHE A 64 -4.59 -6.72 1.63
CA PHE A 64 -5.20 -7.01 2.93
C PHE A 64 -6.35 -8.00 2.77
N ASP A 65 -7.34 -7.68 1.92
CA ASP A 65 -8.52 -8.50 1.65
C ASP A 65 -8.14 -9.93 1.24
N SER A 66 -7.08 -10.07 0.44
CA SER A 66 -6.58 -11.38 0.01
C SER A 66 -5.99 -12.21 1.14
N LEU A 67 -5.34 -11.58 2.12
CA LEU A 67 -4.75 -12.27 3.28
C LEU A 67 -5.82 -12.59 4.32
N GLU A 68 -6.70 -11.65 4.59
CA GLU A 68 -7.85 -11.82 5.48
C GLU A 68 -8.75 -12.95 5.00
N SER A 69 -9.16 -12.94 3.72
CA SER A 69 -10.00 -14.00 3.15
C SER A 69 -9.37 -15.40 3.25
N ARG A 70 -8.03 -15.50 3.25
CA ARG A 70 -7.34 -16.77 3.48
C ARG A 70 -7.40 -17.17 4.95
N ALA A 71 -7.19 -16.24 5.86
CA ALA A 71 -7.27 -16.50 7.29
C ALA A 71 -8.70 -16.90 7.70
N ASP A 72 -9.70 -16.15 7.27
CA ASP A 72 -11.12 -16.41 7.51
C ASP A 72 -11.53 -17.84 7.08
N LYS A 73 -11.10 -18.28 5.89
CA LYS A 73 -11.34 -19.66 5.43
C LYS A 73 -10.73 -20.73 6.34
N VAL A 74 -9.53 -20.48 6.86
CA VAL A 74 -8.85 -21.42 7.76
C VAL A 74 -9.56 -21.49 9.10
N TYR A 75 -9.96 -20.35 9.66
CA TYR A 75 -10.71 -20.28 10.92
C TYR A 75 -12.07 -20.97 10.80
N LYS A 76 -12.81 -20.71 9.72
CA LYS A 76 -14.10 -21.34 9.43
C LYS A 76 -14.02 -22.86 9.28
N ASP A 77 -13.00 -23.37 8.60
CA ASP A 77 -12.83 -24.81 8.41
C ASP A 77 -12.45 -25.53 9.70
N LEU A 78 -11.71 -24.84 10.58
CA LEU A 78 -11.31 -25.35 11.90
C LEU A 78 -12.40 -25.18 12.97
N ASP A 79 -13.47 -24.44 12.68
CA ASP A 79 -14.54 -24.08 13.64
C ASP A 79 -13.97 -23.39 14.91
N VAL A 80 -13.08 -22.42 14.71
CA VAL A 80 -12.42 -21.66 15.78
C VAL A 80 -12.83 -20.18 15.73
N GLU A 81 -13.06 -19.58 16.89
CA GLU A 81 -13.33 -18.15 17.05
C GLU A 81 -12.20 -17.29 16.46
N ASP A 82 -12.59 -16.18 15.85
CA ASP A 82 -11.77 -15.32 15.01
C ASP A 82 -11.44 -13.96 15.65
N ASP A 83 -11.53 -13.82 16.98
CA ASP A 83 -11.17 -12.60 17.73
C ASP A 83 -9.80 -12.01 17.31
N ASN A 84 -8.84 -12.87 16.99
CA ASN A 84 -7.51 -12.44 16.51
C ASN A 84 -7.58 -11.77 15.13
N LEU A 85 -8.46 -12.24 14.24
CA LEU A 85 -8.69 -11.62 12.93
C LEU A 85 -9.40 -10.29 13.09
N GLU A 86 -10.44 -10.23 13.93
CA GLU A 86 -11.17 -8.99 14.23
C GLU A 86 -10.21 -7.91 14.76
N MET A 87 -9.36 -8.22 15.75
CA MET A 87 -8.36 -7.28 16.24
C MET A 87 -7.36 -6.82 15.16
N LEU A 88 -7.01 -7.69 14.20
CA LEU A 88 -6.10 -7.35 13.11
C LEU A 88 -6.77 -6.45 12.06
N GLU A 89 -8.05 -6.70 11.76
CA GLU A 89 -8.89 -5.86 10.91
C GLU A 89 -9.03 -4.47 11.51
N GLU A 90 -9.39 -4.35 12.79
CA GLU A 90 -9.49 -3.05 13.47
C GLU A 90 -8.17 -2.27 13.43
N ARG A 91 -7.05 -2.94 13.71
CA ARG A 91 -5.71 -2.32 13.62
C ARG A 91 -5.41 -1.82 12.21
N TYR A 92 -5.74 -2.62 11.21
CA TYR A 92 -5.57 -2.26 9.81
C TYR A 92 -6.40 -1.03 9.44
N GLU A 93 -7.70 -1.03 9.77
CA GLU A 93 -8.59 0.09 9.50
C GLU A 93 -8.10 1.39 10.14
N VAL A 94 -7.65 1.33 11.39
CA VAL A 94 -7.07 2.48 12.09
C VAL A 94 -5.80 2.97 11.38
N ALA A 95 -4.91 2.05 10.98
CA ALA A 95 -3.69 2.40 10.26
C ALA A 95 -3.99 3.09 8.92
N ILE A 96 -4.94 2.56 8.15
CA ILE A 96 -5.37 3.14 6.87
C ILE A 96 -6.03 4.50 7.06
N LYS A 97 -6.92 4.63 8.05
CA LYS A 97 -7.60 5.90 8.34
C LYS A 97 -6.60 7.00 8.69
N ASN A 98 -5.66 6.70 9.56
CA ASN A 98 -4.62 7.65 9.97
C ASN A 98 -3.70 8.00 8.78
N GLY A 99 -3.23 6.98 8.03
CA GLY A 99 -2.38 7.19 6.87
C GLY A 99 -3.05 8.03 5.77
N LYS A 100 -4.34 7.81 5.49
CA LYS A 100 -5.11 8.65 4.54
C LYS A 100 -5.23 10.09 5.04
N ALA A 101 -5.47 10.30 6.32
CA ALA A 101 -5.54 11.65 6.89
C ALA A 101 -4.19 12.40 6.81
N GLU A 102 -3.08 11.69 7.03
CA GLU A 102 -1.73 12.25 6.87
C GLU A 102 -1.39 12.56 5.41
N ALA A 103 -1.78 11.68 4.47
CA ALA A 103 -1.67 11.91 3.03
C ALA A 103 -2.40 13.20 2.60
N ASP A 104 -3.66 13.35 3.02
CA ASP A 104 -4.48 14.53 2.72
C ASP A 104 -3.87 15.80 3.30
N ASN A 105 -3.33 15.73 4.51
CA ASN A 105 -2.66 16.87 5.12
C ASN A 105 -1.38 17.26 4.36
N PHE A 106 -0.61 16.28 3.91
CA PHE A 106 0.57 16.50 3.08
C PHE A 106 0.20 17.16 1.74
N GLU A 107 -0.80 16.65 1.02
CA GLU A 107 -1.25 17.20 -0.26
C GLU A 107 -1.78 18.63 -0.09
N ARG A 108 -2.54 18.91 0.98
CA ARG A 108 -3.02 20.26 1.31
C ARG A 108 -1.86 21.23 1.58
N THR A 109 -0.80 20.75 2.24
CA THR A 109 0.40 21.55 2.51
C THR A 109 1.19 21.82 1.24
N ALA A 110 1.36 20.80 0.40
CA ALA A 110 1.97 20.94 -0.93
C ALA A 110 1.21 21.94 -1.80
N LYS A 111 -0.12 21.87 -1.82
CA LYS A 111 -0.97 22.82 -2.53
C LYS A 111 -0.78 24.26 -2.02
N MET A 112 -0.76 24.47 -0.72
CA MET A 112 -0.55 25.79 -0.12
C MET A 112 0.78 26.41 -0.59
N HIS A 113 1.87 25.64 -0.52
CA HIS A 113 3.17 26.10 -0.99
C HIS A 113 3.18 26.34 -2.50
N MET A 114 2.54 25.46 -3.28
CA MET A 114 2.40 25.65 -4.73
C MET A 114 1.62 26.91 -5.09
N ASP A 115 0.54 27.20 -4.38
CA ASP A 115 -0.28 28.39 -4.60
C ASP A 115 0.51 29.67 -4.25
N ASN A 116 1.38 29.65 -3.22
CA ASN A 116 2.28 30.76 -2.92
C ASN A 116 3.28 31.02 -4.06
N VAL A 117 3.87 29.96 -4.61
CA VAL A 117 4.81 30.06 -5.73
C VAL A 117 4.12 30.58 -6.99
N ASP A 118 2.95 30.03 -7.31
CA ASP A 118 2.16 30.42 -8.48
C ASP A 118 1.66 31.87 -8.40
N ASN A 119 1.21 32.31 -7.23
CA ASN A 119 0.77 33.69 -7.02
C ASN A 119 1.92 34.69 -7.18
N TRP A 120 3.09 34.40 -6.62
CA TRP A 120 4.27 35.24 -6.82
C TRP A 120 4.68 35.26 -8.29
N TRP A 121 4.71 34.10 -8.96
CA TRP A 121 5.05 34.02 -10.38
C TRP A 121 4.06 34.80 -11.26
N GLY A 122 2.76 34.69 -10.98
CA GLY A 122 1.71 35.44 -11.67
C GLY A 122 1.89 36.96 -11.52
N LYS A 123 2.09 37.45 -10.29
CA LYS A 123 2.33 38.88 -10.04
C LYS A 123 3.58 39.37 -10.76
N THR A 124 4.69 38.66 -10.58
CA THR A 124 5.99 39.02 -11.17
C THR A 124 5.91 39.03 -12.68
N SER A 125 5.38 37.98 -13.31
CA SER A 125 5.24 37.91 -14.77
C SER A 125 4.31 38.98 -15.35
N THR A 126 3.23 39.36 -14.66
CA THR A 126 2.37 40.47 -15.11
C THR A 126 3.04 41.85 -15.02
N ASN A 127 3.92 42.05 -14.02
CA ASN A 127 4.67 43.29 -13.82
C ASN A 127 5.87 43.42 -14.78
N MET A 128 6.30 42.32 -15.43
CA MET A 128 7.40 42.30 -16.41
C MET A 128 7.04 42.82 -17.80
N LYS A 129 5.85 43.42 -18.01
CA LYS A 129 5.45 43.97 -19.31
C LYS A 129 6.40 45.03 -19.89
N ASP A 130 7.34 45.56 -19.10
CA ASP A 130 8.41 46.45 -19.54
C ASP A 130 9.81 45.88 -19.22
N GLY A 131 10.31 44.95 -20.05
CA GLY A 131 11.75 44.66 -20.22
C GLY A 131 12.58 44.21 -19.00
N THR A 132 11.97 43.93 -17.86
CA THR A 132 12.67 43.66 -16.60
C THR A 132 12.84 42.16 -16.39
N LYS A 133 14.08 41.69 -16.19
CA LYS A 133 14.41 40.29 -15.87
C LYS A 133 13.97 39.94 -14.45
N VAL A 134 13.45 38.73 -14.22
CA VAL A 134 13.28 38.19 -12.86
C VAL A 134 14.66 37.83 -12.32
N ILE A 135 15.11 38.50 -11.28
CA ILE A 135 16.28 38.02 -10.53
C ILE A 135 15.74 37.13 -9.42
N ALA A 136 16.25 35.91 -9.27
CA ALA A 136 15.92 35.03 -8.14
C ALA A 136 16.13 35.68 -6.74
N LYS A 137 16.80 36.83 -6.70
CA LYS A 137 16.98 37.68 -5.51
C LYS A 137 15.72 38.46 -5.10
N ASP A 138 14.78 38.66 -6.02
CA ASP A 138 13.52 39.38 -5.79
C ASP A 138 12.38 38.43 -5.37
N ILE A 139 12.68 37.15 -5.15
CA ILE A 139 11.74 36.19 -4.58
C ILE A 139 11.43 36.60 -3.14
N GLU A 140 10.15 36.79 -2.84
CA GLU A 140 9.67 37.08 -1.50
C GLU A 140 10.01 35.92 -0.54
N THR A 141 10.35 36.23 0.72
CA THR A 141 10.73 35.21 1.72
C THR A 141 9.73 34.07 1.81
N ALA A 142 8.42 34.36 1.82
CA ALA A 142 7.37 33.34 1.89
C ALA A 142 7.33 32.42 0.65
N THR A 143 7.64 32.96 -0.53
CA THR A 143 7.77 32.17 -1.76
C THR A 143 9.01 31.29 -1.71
N LYS A 144 10.14 31.84 -1.24
CA LYS A 144 11.37 31.07 -1.08
C LYS A 144 11.19 29.90 -0.11
N GLU A 145 10.58 30.14 1.05
CA GLU A 145 10.25 29.08 2.01
C GLU A 145 9.34 28.01 1.38
N SER A 146 8.41 28.43 0.52
CA SER A 146 7.52 27.51 -0.19
C SER A 146 8.26 26.68 -1.24
N MET A 147 9.17 27.28 -2.00
CA MET A 147 10.04 26.58 -2.95
C MET A 147 10.97 25.60 -2.21
N ASP A 148 11.62 26.03 -1.13
CA ASP A 148 12.50 25.19 -0.32
C ASP A 148 11.75 23.98 0.26
N TRP A 149 10.50 24.15 0.68
CA TRP A 149 9.66 23.06 1.15
C TRP A 149 9.32 22.08 0.02
N LEU A 150 8.92 22.60 -1.15
CA LEU A 150 8.59 21.80 -2.33
C LEU A 150 9.79 21.02 -2.84
N ASP A 151 10.99 21.63 -2.89
CA ASP A 151 12.25 20.97 -3.26
C ASP A 151 12.58 19.80 -2.32
N LYS A 152 12.52 20.04 -1.00
CA LYS A 152 12.83 19.00 -0.01
C LYS A 152 11.86 17.82 -0.05
N ASN A 153 10.64 18.04 -0.53
CA ASN A 153 9.59 17.03 -0.58
C ASN A 153 9.26 16.58 -2.00
N PHE A 154 10.04 17.00 -3.00
CA PHE A 154 9.70 16.87 -4.41
C PHE A 154 9.30 15.46 -4.80
N ASP A 155 10.10 14.45 -4.41
CA ASP A 155 9.84 13.05 -4.74
C ASP A 155 8.50 12.51 -4.23
N LYS A 156 7.98 13.10 -3.15
CA LYS A 156 6.73 12.70 -2.48
C LYS A 156 5.50 13.42 -3.02
N LEU A 157 5.68 14.46 -3.84
CA LEU A 157 4.57 15.23 -4.39
C LEU A 157 3.79 14.42 -5.44
N SER A 158 2.51 14.77 -5.60
CA SER A 158 1.71 14.32 -6.73
C SER A 158 2.32 14.75 -8.06
N ASP A 159 2.13 13.93 -9.11
CA ASP A 159 2.70 14.19 -10.44
C ASP A 159 2.30 15.56 -11.01
N ASP A 160 1.06 15.99 -10.75
CA ASP A 160 0.58 17.29 -11.20
C ASP A 160 1.28 18.45 -10.47
N THR A 161 1.52 18.31 -9.16
CA THR A 161 2.28 19.29 -8.38
C THR A 161 3.75 19.33 -8.85
N LYS A 162 4.37 18.17 -9.10
CA LYS A 162 5.73 18.08 -9.66
C LYS A 162 5.84 18.81 -10.99
N ARG A 163 4.98 18.49 -11.95
CA ARG A 163 4.96 19.13 -13.28
C ARG A 163 4.78 20.64 -13.20
N LYS A 164 3.87 21.11 -12.33
CA LYS A 164 3.63 22.55 -12.13
C LYS A 164 4.87 23.22 -11.54
N TYR A 165 5.48 22.61 -10.53
CA TYR A 165 6.69 23.11 -9.89
C TYR A 165 7.85 23.23 -10.89
N GLU A 166 8.14 22.14 -11.61
CA GLU A 166 9.19 22.08 -12.62
C GLU A 166 9.01 23.16 -13.70
N LYS A 167 7.77 23.36 -14.17
CA LYS A 167 7.46 24.40 -15.16
C LYS A 167 7.85 25.79 -14.67
N ILE A 168 7.57 26.12 -13.40
CA ILE A 168 7.92 27.42 -12.82
C ILE A 168 9.44 27.52 -12.65
N THR A 169 10.08 26.49 -12.11
CA THR A 169 11.53 26.47 -11.91
C THR A 169 12.32 26.58 -13.21
N VAL A 170 11.89 25.90 -14.28
CA VAL A 170 12.50 26.03 -15.61
C VAL A 170 12.38 27.45 -16.16
N ASN A 171 11.23 28.09 -15.98
CA ASN A 171 11.04 29.48 -16.41
C ASN A 171 11.93 30.45 -15.61
N LEU A 172 12.19 30.17 -14.33
CA LEU A 172 13.11 30.95 -13.51
C LEU A 172 14.58 30.75 -13.90
N GLN A 173 14.95 29.57 -14.41
CA GLN A 173 16.33 29.23 -14.79
C GLN A 173 16.69 29.59 -16.24
N ARG A 174 15.71 29.84 -17.12
CA ARG A 174 15.96 30.18 -18.54
C ARG A 174 16.33 31.64 -18.79
N ASP A 175 16.51 32.46 -17.74
CA ASP A 175 16.75 33.93 -17.81
C ASP A 175 18.10 34.38 -17.21
#